data_AF-A0A183PSI9-F1
#
_entry.id   AF-A0A183PSI9-F1
#
_cell.length_a   1.000
_cell.length_b   1.000
_cell.length_c   1.000
_cell.angle_alpha   90.00
_cell.angle_beta   90.00
_cell.angle_gamma   90.00
#
_symmetry.space_group_name_H-M   'P 1'
#
loop_
_entity.id
_entity.type
_entity.pdbx_description
1 polymer ?
#
loop_
_entity_poly.entity_id
_entity_poly.type
_entity_poly.pdbx_seq_one_letter_code
_entity_poly.pdbx_strand_id
1 'polypeptide(L)' 'MSAESDTVERLNSYVKLNVGGCLFYTTIGTLLRGGTMLTAMFSGRMEVKTDDDGKFIN' A
#
# COMPACT_ATOMS: atom_id res chain seq x y z
N MET A 1 17.33 -15.15 -9.30
CA MET A 1 17.90 -14.19 -8.33
C MET A 1 17.29 -12.78 -8.42
N SER A 2 16.24 -12.53 -9.23
CA SER A 2 15.68 -11.16 -9.43
C SER A 2 14.31 -10.92 -8.75
N ALA A 3 13.28 -11.72 -9.02
CA ALA A 3 11.90 -11.40 -8.61
C ALA A 3 11.60 -11.45 -7.08
N GLU A 4 12.32 -12.30 -6.35
CA GLU A 4 12.13 -12.45 -4.89
C GLU A 4 12.67 -11.23 -4.14
N SER A 5 13.79 -10.67 -4.61
CA SER A 5 14.36 -9.42 -4.09
C SER A 5 13.40 -8.25 -4.31
N ASP A 6 12.85 -8.13 -5.53
CA ASP A 6 11.93 -7.04 -5.87
C ASP A 6 10.64 -7.07 -5.03
N THR A 7 10.17 -8.28 -4.69
CA THR A 7 9.00 -8.46 -3.83
C THR A 7 9.29 -8.03 -2.40
N VAL A 8 10.44 -8.42 -1.86
CA VAL A 8 10.86 -8.04 -0.50
C VAL A 8 11.04 -6.52 -0.40
N GLU A 9 11.66 -5.88 -1.39
CA GLU A 9 11.81 -4.42 -1.44
C GLU A 9 10.46 -3.71 -1.48
N ARG A 10 9.50 -4.22 -2.28
CA ARG A 10 8.14 -3.67 -2.31
C ARG A 10 7.45 -3.78 -0.95
N LEU A 11 7.54 -4.93 -0.28
CA LEU A 11 6.90 -5.15 1.03
C LEU A 11 7.42 -4.20 2.11
N ASN A 12 8.70 -3.82 2.02
CA ASN A 12 9.33 -2.88 2.95
C ASN A 12 9.14 -1.40 2.56
N SER A 13 8.56 -1.12 1.40
CA SER A 13 8.32 0.24 0.92
C SER A 13 7.29 0.97 1.79
N TYR A 14 7.65 2.19 2.24
CA TYR A 14 6.76 3.06 2.99
C TYR A 14 5.74 3.75 2.09
N VAL A 15 4.53 3.91 2.61
CA VAL A 15 3.43 4.62 1.95
C VAL A 15 2.71 5.53 2.93
N LYS A 16 2.07 6.58 2.39
CA LYS A 16 1.17 7.46 3.13
C LYS A 16 -0.26 7.11 2.78
N LEU A 17 -1.05 6.81 3.79
CA LEU A 17 -2.49 6.57 3.68
C LEU A 17 -3.23 7.78 4.25
N ASN A 18 -4.12 8.36 3.47
CA ASN A 18 -4.99 9.45 3.89
C ASN A 18 -6.38 8.88 4.25
N VAL A 19 -6.76 9.00 5.52
CA VAL A 19 -8.06 8.54 6.03
C VAL A 19 -8.76 9.74 6.67
N GLY A 20 -9.77 10.28 5.96
CA GLY A 20 -10.54 11.43 6.44
C GLY A 20 -9.71 12.70 6.67
N GLY A 21 -8.59 12.88 5.95
CA GLY A 21 -7.66 14.00 6.12
C GLY A 21 -6.49 13.71 7.09
N CYS A 22 -6.53 12.59 7.82
CA CYS A 22 -5.44 12.16 8.68
C CYS A 22 -4.43 11.30 7.91
N LEU A 23 -3.13 11.62 8.03
CA LEU A 23 -2.06 10.89 7.37
C LEU A 23 -1.47 9.80 8.27
N PHE A 24 -1.45 8.57 7.74
CA PHE A 24 -0.83 7.42 8.37
C PHE A 24 0.34 6.94 7.54
N TYR A 25 1.46 6.66 8.20
CA TYR A 25 2.67 6.14 7.57
C TYR A 25 2.81 4.66 7.92
N THR A 26 2.93 3.82 6.92
CA THR A 26 3.06 2.37 7.09
C THR A 26 3.80 1.75 5.91
N THR A 27 3.91 0.44 5.85
CA THR A 27 4.54 -0.29 4.74
C THR A 27 3.51 -1.05 3.91
N ILE A 28 3.83 -1.33 2.64
CA ILE A 28 3.01 -2.20 1.79
C ILE A 28 2.79 -3.57 2.44
N GLY A 29 3.82 -4.14 3.07
CA GLY A 29 3.70 -5.42 3.78
C GLY A 29 2.69 -5.38 4.93
N THR A 30 2.52 -4.23 5.58
CA THR A 30 1.47 -4.06 6.60
C THR A 30 0.07 -4.10 5.99
N LEU A 31 -0.13 -3.44 4.85
CA LEU A 31 -1.42 -3.34 4.16
C LEU A 31 -1.84 -4.66 3.48
N LEU A 32 -0.88 -5.48 3.08
CA LEU A 32 -1.11 -6.79 2.49
C LEU A 32 -1.43 -7.90 3.50
N ARG A 33 -1.39 -7.60 4.81
CA ARG A 33 -1.67 -8.59 5.85
C ARG A 33 -3.17 -8.73 6.14
N GLY A 34 -3.61 -9.97 6.41
CA GLY A 34 -4.92 -10.23 7.03
C GLY A 34 -6.12 -10.32 6.08
N GLY A 35 -5.91 -10.27 4.75
CA GLY A 35 -6.99 -10.52 3.78
C GLY A 35 -8.14 -9.51 3.83
N THR A 36 -7.82 -8.27 4.16
CA THR A 36 -8.80 -7.18 4.31
C THR A 36 -9.06 -6.46 2.99
N MET A 37 -9.97 -5.47 2.98
CA MET A 37 -10.13 -4.57 1.84
C MET A 37 -8.82 -3.86 1.46
N LEU A 38 -8.02 -3.45 2.44
CA LEU A 38 -6.68 -2.89 2.20
C LEU A 38 -5.77 -3.91 1.52
N THR A 39 -5.85 -5.19 1.89
CA THR A 39 -5.11 -6.24 1.19
C THR A 39 -5.53 -6.33 -0.27
N ALA A 40 -6.83 -6.31 -0.56
CA ALA A 40 -7.32 -6.33 -1.94
C ALA A 40 -6.83 -5.11 -2.76
N MET A 41 -6.90 -3.91 -2.16
CA MET A 41 -6.44 -2.66 -2.78
C MET A 41 -4.96 -2.71 -3.13
N PHE A 42 -4.11 -3.03 -2.14
CA PHE A 42 -2.67 -2.94 -2.31
C PHE A 42 -2.04 -4.17 -2.97
N SER A 43 -2.81 -5.25 -3.19
CA SER A 43 -2.40 -6.44 -3.95
C SER A 43 -2.41 -6.24 -5.47
N GLY A 44 -2.89 -5.08 -5.95
CA GLY A 44 -3.04 -4.81 -7.40
C GLY A 44 -4.28 -5.46 -8.02
N ARG A 45 -5.18 -6.03 -7.21
CA ARG A 45 -6.45 -6.60 -7.66
C ARG A 45 -7.56 -5.58 -7.80
N MET A 46 -7.39 -4.38 -7.22
CA MET A 46 -8.33 -3.27 -7.31
C MET A 46 -7.58 -1.99 -7.63
N GLU A 47 -8.21 -1.09 -8.37
CA GLU A 47 -7.68 0.24 -8.61
C GLU A 47 -7.75 1.05 -7.31
N VAL A 48 -6.64 1.66 -6.92
CA VAL A 48 -6.54 2.51 -5.73
C VAL A 48 -6.36 3.94 -6.19
N LYS A 49 -7.14 4.85 -5.63
CA LYS A 49 -7.02 6.28 -5.94
C LYS A 49 -5.87 6.89 -5.15
N THR A 50 -5.21 7.84 -5.77
CA THR A 50 -4.21 8.70 -5.12
C THR A 50 -4.62 10.15 -5.26
N ASP A 51 -4.34 10.95 -4.24
CA ASP A 51 -4.44 12.41 -4.36
C ASP A 51 -3.25 12.99 -5.15
N ASP A 52 -3.28 14.31 -5.39
CA ASP A 52 -2.27 15.03 -6.19
C ASP A 52 -0.85 14.95 -5.59
N ASP A 53 -0.74 14.65 -4.29
CA ASP A 53 0.53 14.45 -3.58
C ASP A 53 0.98 12.97 -3.56
N GLY A 54 0.25 12.09 -4.25
CA GLY A 54 0.55 10.65 -4.30
C GLY A 54 0.20 9.87 -3.04
N LYS A 55 -0.64 10.41 -2.13
CA LYS A 55 -1.13 9.67 -0.96
C LYS A 55 -2.33 8.81 -1.38
N PHE A 56 -2.37 7.58 -0.88
CA PHE A 56 -3.51 6.69 -1.14
C PHE A 56 -4.74 7.18 -0.37
N ILE A 57 -5.88 7.27 -1.05
CA ILE A 57 -7.17 7.61 -0.45
C ILE A 57 -8.05 6.35 -0.35
N ASN A 58 -8.70 6.16 0.79
CA ASN A 58 -9.61 5.04 1.08
C ASN A 58 -11.03 5.54 1.30
#